data_AF-A0A7J8G8A1-F1
#
_entry.id   AF-A0A7J8G8A1-F1
#
_cell.length_a   1.000
_cell.length_b   1.000
_cell.length_c   1.000
_cell.angle_alpha   90.00
_cell.angle_beta   90.00
_cell.angle_gamma   90.00
#
_symmetry.space_group_name_H-M   'P 1'
#
loop_
_entity.id
_entity.type
_entity.pdbx_description
1 polymer ?
#
loop_
_entity_poly.entity_id
_entity_poly.type
_entity_poly.pdbx_seq_one_letter_code
_entity_poly.pdbx_strand_id
1 'polypeptide(L)'
;MLDVETDAYIHCVSAFVKLAQSEYQLLTEVIPEHHQKKTFDSLIQDALDGLMLEGENIVSAARKAIVRHDFSAVLTVFPILRHLKQTKPEFDQVLQGTAASTKNKLPGLITSMETVGAKALEDFADNIKNDPDKEYNMPKDGTVHELTSNAILFLQQLLDFQETAGAMLASQVLGDTYNIPLDPRETSSSATSYSSEFSKRLLSTYICKVLGNLQLNLLSKSKVYEDPALSAIFLHNNYNYILKALEKSELIQLVAVTQKTAECSYREHIEQQIKTYQRSWLKVTDYIAEKNLPVFQPGVKLRDKERQMIKERFKGFNDGLEELCKIQKAWAIPDTEQRDKIRQAQKHMVKETYGAFLHRYSSVPFTKNPEKYIKYRVEQVGDMIDRLFDTSA
;
A
#
# COMPACT_ATOMS: atom_id res chain seq x y z
N MET A 1 -6.08 19.98 -5.33
CA MET A 1 -6.83 20.98 -6.10
C MET A 1 -8.02 20.24 -6.67
N LEU A 2 -9.24 20.61 -6.28
CA LEU A 2 -10.45 19.94 -6.76
C LEU A 2 -10.60 20.21 -8.26
N ASP A 3 -11.23 19.26 -8.96
CA ASP A 3 -11.56 19.45 -10.36
C ASP A 3 -12.56 20.61 -10.51
N VAL A 4 -12.43 21.41 -11.56
CA VAL A 4 -13.27 22.60 -11.81
C VAL A 4 -14.75 22.20 -11.88
N GLU A 5 -15.04 21.02 -12.42
CA GLU A 5 -16.40 20.47 -12.48
C GLU A 5 -16.94 20.10 -11.09
N THR A 6 -16.09 19.55 -10.22
CA THR A 6 -16.45 19.20 -8.83
C THR A 6 -16.79 20.45 -8.02
N ASP A 7 -15.96 21.49 -8.12
CA ASP A 7 -16.18 22.76 -7.42
C ASP A 7 -17.44 23.45 -7.95
N ALA A 8 -17.66 23.47 -9.26
CA ALA A 8 -18.86 24.05 -9.85
C ALA A 8 -20.13 23.35 -9.35
N TYR A 9 -20.15 22.02 -9.32
CA TYR A 9 -21.30 21.26 -8.83
C TYR A 9 -21.60 21.54 -7.35
N ILE A 10 -20.58 21.60 -6.49
CA ILE A 10 -20.72 21.95 -5.07
C ILE A 10 -21.38 23.33 -4.91
N HIS A 11 -20.95 24.33 -5.67
CA HIS A 11 -21.56 25.66 -5.61
C HIS A 11 -23.00 25.66 -6.14
N CYS A 12 -23.31 24.90 -7.18
CA CYS A 12 -24.67 24.75 -7.69
C CYS A 12 -25.64 24.16 -6.65
N VAL A 13 -25.19 23.17 -5.87
CA VAL A 13 -25.98 22.57 -4.77
C VAL A 13 -26.32 23.64 -3.73
N SER A 14 -25.32 24.41 -3.27
CA SER A 14 -25.52 25.49 -2.32
C SER A 14 -26.41 26.61 -2.88
N ALA A 15 -26.20 26.99 -4.14
CA ALA A 15 -26.97 28.02 -4.82
C ALA A 15 -28.44 27.64 -4.93
N PHE A 16 -28.75 26.38 -5.28
CA PHE A 16 -30.13 25.89 -5.33
C PHE A 16 -30.85 26.13 -4.01
N VAL A 17 -30.23 25.79 -2.87
CA VAL A 17 -30.85 25.99 -1.54
C VAL A 17 -31.15 27.46 -1.29
N LYS A 18 -30.18 28.35 -1.53
CA LYS A 18 -30.37 29.78 -1.29
C LYS A 18 -31.41 30.41 -2.21
N LEU A 19 -31.41 30.03 -3.48
CA LEU A 19 -32.40 30.51 -4.45
C LEU A 19 -33.80 29.97 -4.12
N ALA A 20 -33.92 28.68 -3.79
CA ALA A 20 -35.20 28.10 -3.40
C ALA A 20 -35.76 28.73 -2.10
N GLN A 21 -34.91 29.11 -1.14
CA GLN A 21 -35.31 29.90 0.02
C GLN A 21 -35.88 31.27 -0.39
N SER A 22 -35.18 31.97 -1.29
CA SER A 22 -35.61 33.27 -1.82
C SER A 22 -36.94 33.17 -2.56
N GLU A 23 -37.10 32.17 -3.43
CA GLU A 23 -38.33 31.91 -4.17
C GLU A 23 -39.50 31.59 -3.23
N TYR A 24 -39.28 30.80 -2.18
CA TYR A 24 -40.34 30.52 -1.20
C TYR A 24 -40.80 31.79 -0.48
N GLN A 25 -39.88 32.67 -0.09
CA GLN A 25 -40.22 33.95 0.54
C GLN A 25 -41.07 34.81 -0.39
N LEU A 26 -40.65 35.02 -1.64
CA LEU A 26 -41.42 35.77 -2.63
C LEU A 26 -42.79 35.15 -2.90
N LEU A 27 -42.85 33.83 -3.01
CA LEU A 27 -44.08 33.09 -3.26
C LEU A 27 -45.11 33.30 -2.16
N THR A 28 -44.69 33.43 -0.89
CA THR A 28 -45.61 33.66 0.24
C THR A 28 -46.31 35.02 0.19
N GLU A 29 -45.73 36.01 -0.50
CA GLU A 29 -46.32 37.35 -0.67
C GLU A 29 -47.35 37.40 -1.81
N VAL A 30 -47.24 36.52 -2.79
CA VAL A 30 -48.03 36.57 -4.03
C VAL A 30 -49.11 35.49 -4.09
N ILE A 31 -48.84 34.29 -3.56
CA ILE A 31 -49.71 33.11 -3.73
C ILE A 31 -50.55 32.87 -2.47
N PRO A 32 -51.88 32.62 -2.60
CA PRO A 32 -52.74 32.30 -1.47
C PRO A 32 -52.27 31.06 -0.69
N GLU A 33 -52.38 31.08 0.64
CA GLU A 33 -51.82 30.08 1.57
C GLU A 33 -52.10 28.62 1.17
N HIS A 34 -53.35 28.30 0.80
CA HIS A 34 -53.76 26.94 0.40
C HIS A 34 -53.06 26.42 -0.86
N HIS A 35 -52.52 27.29 -1.71
CA HIS A 35 -51.81 26.92 -2.94
C HIS A 35 -50.29 26.99 -2.80
N GLN A 36 -49.75 27.61 -1.74
CA GLN A 36 -48.33 27.92 -1.64
C GLN A 36 -47.44 26.68 -1.79
N LYS A 37 -47.73 25.61 -1.03
CA LYS A 37 -46.92 24.39 -1.04
C LYS A 37 -46.92 23.68 -2.40
N LYS A 38 -48.08 23.57 -3.05
CA LYS A 38 -48.21 22.92 -4.35
C LYS A 38 -47.54 23.74 -5.47
N THR A 39 -47.71 25.06 -5.43
CA THR A 39 -47.09 25.97 -6.40
C THR A 39 -45.58 25.98 -6.25
N PHE A 40 -45.07 26.06 -5.01
CA PHE A 40 -43.63 25.99 -4.74
C PHE A 40 -43.02 24.66 -5.19
N ASP A 41 -43.68 23.54 -4.87
CA ASP A 41 -43.23 22.21 -5.31
C ASP A 41 -43.09 22.14 -6.83
N SER A 42 -44.05 22.72 -7.57
CA SER A 42 -43.98 22.77 -9.04
C SER A 42 -42.90 23.73 -9.56
N LEU A 43 -42.70 24.87 -8.90
CA LEU A 43 -41.75 25.92 -9.31
C LEU A 43 -40.30 25.43 -9.29
N ILE A 44 -39.94 24.61 -8.30
CA ILE A 44 -38.56 24.16 -8.12
C ILE A 44 -38.20 22.90 -8.94
N GLN A 45 -39.16 22.24 -9.60
CA GLN A 45 -38.92 20.92 -10.21
C GLN A 45 -37.80 20.94 -11.24
N ASP A 46 -37.85 21.85 -12.22
CA ASP A 46 -36.87 21.87 -13.32
C ASP A 46 -35.43 22.11 -12.80
N ALA A 47 -35.26 23.05 -11.87
CA ALA A 47 -33.97 23.35 -11.27
C ALA A 47 -33.46 22.17 -10.40
N LEU A 48 -34.35 21.55 -9.63
CA LEU A 48 -34.01 20.39 -8.80
C LEU A 48 -33.66 19.18 -9.67
N ASP A 49 -34.43 18.90 -10.72
CA ASP A 49 -34.19 17.80 -11.65
C ASP A 49 -32.89 17.99 -12.43
N GLY A 50 -32.57 19.23 -12.86
CA GLY A 50 -31.28 19.55 -13.45
C GLY A 50 -30.11 19.27 -12.49
N LEU A 51 -30.24 19.66 -11.22
CA LEU A 51 -29.22 19.41 -10.20
C LEU A 51 -29.02 17.92 -9.91
N MET A 52 -30.12 17.15 -9.85
CA MET A 52 -30.06 15.70 -9.64
C MET A 52 -29.48 14.97 -10.83
N LEU A 53 -29.87 15.37 -12.05
CA LEU A 53 -29.34 14.80 -13.29
C LEU A 53 -27.83 14.98 -13.38
N GLU A 54 -27.32 16.17 -13.04
CA GLU A 54 -25.89 16.43 -13.04
C GLU A 54 -25.14 15.60 -11.99
N GLY A 55 -25.73 15.42 -10.81
CA GLY A 55 -25.21 14.49 -9.81
C GLY A 55 -25.13 13.04 -10.30
N GLU A 56 -26.16 12.56 -10.98
CA GLU A 56 -26.17 11.21 -11.58
C GLU A 56 -25.20 11.08 -12.75
N ASN A 57 -24.93 12.15 -13.51
CA ASN A 57 -23.88 12.17 -14.53
C ASN A 57 -22.51 11.94 -13.91
N ILE A 58 -22.21 12.58 -12.77
CA ILE A 58 -20.96 12.38 -12.02
C ILE A 58 -20.86 10.93 -11.52
N VAL A 59 -21.94 10.38 -10.95
CA VAL A 59 -21.99 8.97 -10.55
C VAL A 59 -21.72 8.03 -11.74
N SER A 60 -22.34 8.32 -12.90
CA SER A 60 -22.15 7.55 -14.13
C SER A 60 -20.71 7.64 -14.66
N ALA A 61 -20.10 8.81 -14.59
CA ALA A 61 -18.70 9.03 -14.96
C ALA A 61 -17.76 8.24 -14.05
N ALA A 62 -17.94 8.32 -12.72
CA ALA A 62 -17.18 7.54 -11.75
C ALA A 62 -17.32 6.03 -12.01
N ARG A 63 -18.55 5.55 -12.26
CA ARG A 63 -18.81 4.15 -12.62
C ARG A 63 -18.04 3.70 -13.86
N LYS A 64 -18.01 4.52 -14.92
CA LYS A 64 -17.27 4.23 -16.16
C LYS A 64 -15.75 4.21 -15.92
N ALA A 65 -15.23 5.09 -15.08
CA ALA A 65 -13.82 5.13 -14.72
C ALA A 65 -13.39 3.87 -13.93
N ILE A 66 -14.21 3.44 -12.95
CA ILE A 66 -13.97 2.21 -12.18
C ILE A 66 -13.88 0.97 -13.08
N VAL A 67 -14.77 0.86 -14.09
CA VAL A 67 -14.72 -0.23 -15.09
C VAL A 67 -13.42 -0.23 -15.88
N ARG A 68 -12.78 0.93 -16.06
CA ARG A 68 -11.48 1.08 -16.73
C ARG A 68 -10.29 0.92 -15.77
N HIS A 69 -10.54 0.51 -14.53
CA HIS A 69 -9.56 0.45 -13.44
C HIS A 69 -8.95 1.81 -13.05
N ASP A 70 -9.62 2.92 -13.40
CA ASP A 70 -9.28 4.24 -12.89
C ASP A 70 -10.06 4.51 -11.60
N PHE A 71 -9.50 4.01 -10.50
CA PHE A 71 -10.10 4.17 -9.17
C PHE A 71 -9.90 5.58 -8.60
N SER A 72 -9.03 6.40 -9.18
CA SER A 72 -8.80 7.78 -8.73
C SER A 72 -10.06 8.66 -8.93
N ALA A 73 -10.91 8.31 -9.88
CA ALA A 73 -12.19 8.97 -10.12
C ALA A 73 -13.15 8.90 -8.91
N VAL A 74 -12.99 7.94 -7.98
CA VAL A 74 -13.81 7.94 -6.75
C VAL A 74 -13.49 9.13 -5.84
N LEU A 75 -12.27 9.66 -5.93
CA LEU A 75 -11.82 10.76 -5.08
C LEU A 75 -12.59 12.06 -5.37
N THR A 76 -13.16 12.21 -6.57
CA THR A 76 -14.01 13.36 -6.90
C THR A 76 -15.41 13.23 -6.32
N VAL A 77 -15.88 12.00 -6.03
CA VAL A 77 -17.18 11.74 -5.40
C VAL A 77 -17.17 12.13 -3.92
N PHE A 78 -16.05 11.96 -3.21
CA PHE A 78 -15.99 12.23 -1.77
C PHE A 78 -16.30 13.69 -1.38
N PRO A 79 -15.69 14.72 -1.99
CA PRO A 79 -16.03 16.12 -1.72
C PRO A 79 -17.51 16.42 -1.94
N ILE A 80 -18.08 15.91 -3.03
CA ILE A 80 -19.48 16.13 -3.40
C ILE A 80 -20.39 15.46 -2.38
N LEU A 81 -20.16 14.18 -2.09
CA LEU A 81 -20.95 13.43 -1.12
C LEU A 81 -20.90 14.08 0.27
N ARG A 82 -19.73 14.57 0.69
CA ARG A 82 -19.58 15.33 1.93
C ARG A 82 -20.44 16.58 1.91
N HIS A 83 -20.40 17.36 0.82
CA HIS A 83 -21.17 18.58 0.68
C HIS A 83 -22.69 18.32 0.66
N LEU A 84 -23.15 17.28 -0.06
CA LEU A 84 -24.56 16.90 -0.09
C LEU A 84 -25.06 16.52 1.32
N LYS A 85 -24.29 15.75 2.08
CA LYS A 85 -24.62 15.38 3.47
C LYS A 85 -24.67 16.60 4.40
N GLN A 86 -23.74 17.54 4.24
CA GLN A 86 -23.71 18.78 5.03
C GLN A 86 -24.89 19.70 4.71
N THR A 87 -25.29 19.76 3.44
CA THR A 87 -26.37 20.66 2.97
C THR A 87 -27.76 20.03 3.15
N LYS A 88 -27.84 18.72 3.40
CA LYS A 88 -29.10 17.98 3.58
C LYS A 88 -30.08 18.63 4.57
N PRO A 89 -29.69 19.09 5.77
CA PRO A 89 -30.64 19.71 6.70
C PRO A 89 -31.29 20.99 6.14
N GLU A 90 -30.52 21.83 5.44
CA GLU A 90 -31.06 23.02 4.77
C GLU A 90 -31.98 22.64 3.61
N PHE A 91 -31.61 21.61 2.84
CA PHE A 91 -32.48 21.04 1.81
C PHE A 91 -33.81 20.54 2.37
N ASP A 92 -33.78 19.74 3.43
CA ASP A 92 -34.97 19.18 4.07
C ASP A 92 -35.89 20.28 4.61
N GLN A 93 -35.32 21.37 5.14
CA GLN A 93 -36.05 22.54 5.60
C GLN A 93 -36.75 23.29 4.45
N VAL A 94 -36.04 23.54 3.34
CA VAL A 94 -36.60 24.25 2.18
C VAL A 94 -37.69 23.43 1.50
N LEU A 95 -37.51 22.12 1.42
CA LEU A 95 -38.48 21.21 0.81
C LEU A 95 -39.64 20.84 1.75
N GLN A 96 -39.73 21.44 2.94
CA GLN A 96 -40.78 21.13 3.89
C GLN A 96 -42.18 21.47 3.34
N GLY A 97 -43.02 20.43 3.21
CA GLY A 97 -44.38 20.54 2.68
C GLY A 97 -44.52 20.27 1.17
N THR A 98 -43.40 19.99 0.47
CA THR A 98 -43.44 19.45 -0.90
C THR A 98 -43.81 17.97 -0.94
N ALA A 99 -44.09 17.44 -2.12
CA ALA A 99 -44.37 16.02 -2.33
C ALA A 99 -43.23 15.12 -1.81
N ALA A 100 -43.59 13.91 -1.38
CA ALA A 100 -42.59 12.92 -0.92
C ALA A 100 -41.57 12.58 -2.01
N SER A 101 -42.01 12.53 -3.28
CA SER A 101 -41.13 12.34 -4.44
C SER A 101 -40.06 13.42 -4.54
N THR A 102 -40.41 14.69 -4.28
CA THR A 102 -39.47 15.83 -4.29
C THR A 102 -38.46 15.73 -3.15
N LYS A 103 -38.93 15.46 -1.93
CA LYS A 103 -38.05 15.33 -0.74
C LYS A 103 -37.06 14.15 -0.84
N ASN A 104 -37.43 13.10 -1.58
CA ASN A 104 -36.60 11.90 -1.73
C ASN A 104 -35.54 12.00 -2.84
N LYS A 105 -35.54 13.07 -3.66
CA LYS A 105 -34.55 13.24 -4.75
C LYS A 105 -33.11 13.33 -4.22
N LEU A 106 -32.84 14.25 -3.28
CA LEU A 106 -31.50 14.40 -2.69
C LEU A 106 -31.03 13.14 -1.93
N PRO A 107 -31.85 12.53 -1.04
CA PRO A 107 -31.49 11.25 -0.44
C PRO A 107 -31.16 10.16 -1.47
N GLY A 108 -31.93 10.06 -2.55
CA GLY A 108 -31.66 9.11 -3.64
C GLY A 108 -30.29 9.31 -4.29
N LEU A 109 -29.93 10.56 -4.57
CA LEU A 109 -28.61 10.91 -5.11
C LEU A 109 -27.47 10.58 -4.12
N ILE A 110 -27.65 10.90 -2.83
CA ILE A 110 -26.68 10.56 -1.77
C ILE A 110 -26.45 9.04 -1.74
N THR A 111 -27.52 8.23 -1.76
CA THR A 111 -27.42 6.77 -1.81
C THR A 111 -26.70 6.31 -3.09
N SER A 112 -27.02 6.89 -4.25
CA SER A 112 -26.35 6.58 -5.53
C SER A 112 -24.83 6.83 -5.45
N MET A 113 -24.42 7.96 -4.87
CA MET A 113 -23.02 8.33 -4.64
C MET A 113 -22.32 7.42 -3.63
N GLU A 114 -22.99 7.05 -2.54
CA GLU A 114 -22.44 6.11 -1.56
C GLU A 114 -22.23 4.71 -2.17
N THR A 115 -23.21 4.23 -2.94
CA THR A 115 -23.13 2.92 -3.59
C THR A 115 -22.00 2.87 -4.62
N VAL A 116 -21.84 3.91 -5.46
CA VAL A 116 -20.72 3.92 -6.43
C VAL A 116 -19.37 4.04 -5.73
N GLY A 117 -19.27 4.84 -4.67
CA GLY A 117 -18.02 5.00 -3.94
C GLY A 117 -17.62 3.75 -3.17
N ALA A 118 -18.56 3.08 -2.49
CA ALA A 118 -18.29 1.83 -1.81
C ALA A 118 -17.92 0.71 -2.80
N LYS A 119 -18.61 0.66 -3.95
CA LYS A 119 -18.24 -0.25 -5.04
C LYS A 119 -16.83 0.01 -5.56
N ALA A 120 -16.43 1.27 -5.71
CA ALA A 120 -15.07 1.61 -6.13
C ALA A 120 -14.01 1.10 -5.15
N LEU A 121 -14.25 1.29 -3.84
CA LEU A 121 -13.35 0.81 -2.80
C LEU A 121 -13.23 -0.72 -2.82
N GLU A 122 -14.34 -1.44 -2.98
CA GLU A 122 -14.36 -2.90 -3.06
C GLU A 122 -13.68 -3.41 -4.33
N ASP A 123 -14.04 -2.87 -5.50
CA ASP A 123 -13.44 -3.25 -6.79
C ASP A 123 -11.92 -2.96 -6.81
N PHE A 124 -11.46 -1.90 -6.12
CA PHE A 124 -10.04 -1.61 -5.94
C PHE A 124 -9.33 -2.68 -5.10
N ALA A 125 -9.92 -3.07 -3.96
CA ALA A 125 -9.36 -4.12 -3.11
C ALA A 125 -9.29 -5.46 -3.85
N ASP A 126 -10.29 -5.77 -4.68
CA ASP A 126 -10.30 -6.96 -5.54
C ASP A 126 -9.31 -6.86 -6.70
N ASN A 127 -9.11 -5.67 -7.29
CA ASN A 127 -8.10 -5.46 -8.32
C ASN A 127 -6.69 -5.75 -7.77
N ILE A 128 -6.36 -5.27 -6.57
CA ILE A 128 -5.09 -5.58 -5.92
C ILE A 128 -4.93 -7.08 -5.67
N LYS A 129 -5.99 -7.74 -5.19
CA LYS A 129 -5.97 -9.17 -4.91
C LYS A 129 -5.70 -9.99 -6.17
N ASN A 130 -6.33 -9.62 -7.28
CA ASN A 130 -6.34 -10.37 -8.54
C ASN A 130 -5.30 -9.87 -9.57
N ASP A 131 -4.43 -8.92 -9.19
CA ASP A 131 -3.42 -8.39 -10.10
C ASP A 131 -2.50 -9.53 -10.62
N PRO A 132 -2.31 -9.68 -11.94
CA PRO A 132 -1.61 -10.83 -12.52
C PRO A 132 -0.17 -11.00 -12.02
N ASP A 133 0.18 -12.22 -11.65
CA ASP A 133 1.51 -12.65 -11.24
C ASP A 133 2.33 -13.23 -12.42
N LYS A 134 2.26 -12.59 -13.58
CA LYS A 134 2.95 -13.03 -14.80
C LYS A 134 4.33 -12.39 -14.92
N GLU A 135 5.29 -13.16 -15.46
CA GLU A 135 6.69 -12.77 -15.60
C GLU A 135 6.91 -11.42 -16.30
N TYR A 136 6.11 -11.09 -17.33
CA TYR A 136 6.25 -9.82 -18.05
C TYR A 136 5.97 -8.58 -17.19
N ASN A 137 5.25 -8.75 -16.07
CA ASN A 137 4.89 -7.67 -15.14
C ASN A 137 5.82 -7.62 -13.92
N MET A 138 6.83 -8.50 -13.85
CA MET A 138 7.74 -8.59 -12.70
C MET A 138 9.03 -7.82 -12.95
N PRO A 139 9.49 -6.98 -12.00
CA PRO A 139 10.75 -6.27 -12.14
C PRO A 139 11.94 -7.25 -12.07
N LYS A 140 12.77 -7.29 -13.11
CA LYS A 140 13.89 -8.25 -13.20
C LYS A 140 14.92 -8.11 -12.08
N ASP A 141 15.02 -6.92 -11.49
CA ASP A 141 15.96 -6.57 -10.43
C ASP A 141 15.38 -6.77 -9.02
N GLY A 142 14.10 -7.17 -8.89
CA GLY A 142 13.43 -7.33 -7.60
C GLY A 142 13.12 -6.02 -6.88
N THR A 143 13.05 -4.88 -7.59
CA THR A 143 12.67 -3.60 -6.97
C THR A 143 11.20 -3.55 -6.52
N VAL A 144 10.76 -2.40 -5.99
CA VAL A 144 9.36 -2.17 -5.60
C VAL A 144 8.44 -2.31 -6.82
N HIS A 145 7.35 -3.06 -6.68
CA HIS A 145 6.37 -3.29 -7.74
C HIS A 145 5.42 -2.09 -7.85
N GLU A 146 4.98 -1.76 -9.07
CA GLU A 146 4.07 -0.64 -9.32
C GLU A 146 2.73 -0.79 -8.55
N LEU A 147 2.19 -2.01 -8.50
CA LEU A 147 1.03 -2.35 -7.65
C LEU A 147 1.19 -1.85 -6.19
N THR A 148 2.38 -1.96 -5.61
CA THR A 148 2.66 -1.51 -4.24
C THR A 148 2.64 0.01 -4.14
N SER A 149 3.28 0.73 -5.07
CA SER A 149 3.25 2.20 -5.07
C SER A 149 1.83 2.73 -5.30
N ASN A 150 1.07 2.13 -6.23
CA ASN A 150 -0.30 2.55 -6.57
C ASN A 150 -1.25 2.28 -5.40
N ALA A 151 -1.14 1.11 -4.75
CA ALA A 151 -1.93 0.78 -3.57
C ALA A 151 -1.71 1.78 -2.44
N ILE A 152 -0.45 2.09 -2.12
CA ILE A 152 -0.10 3.03 -1.07
C ILE A 152 -0.55 4.46 -1.42
N LEU A 153 -0.36 4.90 -2.67
CA LEU A 153 -0.79 6.23 -3.11
C LEU A 153 -2.30 6.42 -2.92
N PHE A 154 -3.09 5.43 -3.35
CA PHE A 154 -4.53 5.46 -3.19
C PHE A 154 -4.95 5.54 -1.72
N LEU A 155 -4.34 4.70 -0.85
CA LEU A 155 -4.62 4.73 0.58
C LEU A 155 -4.25 6.06 1.22
N GLN A 156 -3.16 6.70 0.78
CA GLN A 156 -2.77 8.03 1.24
C GLN A 156 -3.78 9.10 0.81
N GLN A 157 -4.29 9.04 -0.42
CA GLN A 157 -5.33 9.96 -0.89
C GLN A 157 -6.66 9.78 -0.12
N LEU A 158 -6.94 8.58 0.36
CA LEU A 158 -8.12 8.30 1.19
C LEU A 158 -8.06 9.00 2.55
N LEU A 159 -6.87 9.39 3.04
CA LEU A 159 -6.71 10.08 4.33
C LEU A 159 -7.39 11.45 4.36
N ASP A 160 -7.49 12.14 3.22
CA ASP A 160 -8.17 13.43 3.13
C ASP A 160 -9.70 13.30 3.32
N PHE A 161 -10.23 12.08 3.20
CA PHE A 161 -11.66 11.79 3.17
C PHE A 161 -12.07 10.72 4.20
N GLN A 162 -11.33 10.56 5.30
CA GLN A 162 -11.56 9.51 6.30
C GLN A 162 -13.00 9.44 6.79
N GLU A 163 -13.58 10.58 7.19
CA GLU A 163 -14.96 10.65 7.69
C GLU A 163 -15.97 10.25 6.61
N THR A 164 -15.79 10.76 5.39
CA THR A 164 -16.71 10.51 4.27
C THR A 164 -16.62 9.05 3.81
N ALA A 165 -15.41 8.51 3.67
CA ALA A 165 -15.18 7.12 3.29
C ALA A 165 -15.68 6.15 4.38
N GLY A 166 -15.43 6.44 5.66
CA GLY A 166 -15.92 5.65 6.78
C GLY A 166 -17.45 5.62 6.85
N ALA A 167 -18.09 6.78 6.74
CA ALA A 167 -19.56 6.89 6.76
C ALA A 167 -20.20 6.19 5.55
N MET A 168 -19.58 6.28 4.38
CA MET A 168 -20.02 5.59 3.17
C MET A 168 -19.91 4.06 3.31
N LEU A 169 -18.81 3.55 3.87
CA LEU A 169 -18.68 2.12 4.16
C LEU A 169 -19.72 1.68 5.20
N ALA A 170 -20.01 2.51 6.20
CA ALA A 170 -21.01 2.22 7.21
C ALA A 170 -22.43 2.15 6.65
N SER A 171 -22.78 3.03 5.69
CA SER A 171 -24.10 3.01 5.07
C SER A 171 -24.39 1.73 4.29
N GLN A 172 -23.36 1.10 3.70
CA GLN A 172 -23.53 -0.19 3.03
C GLN A 172 -23.75 -1.36 4.01
N VAL A 173 -23.21 -1.27 5.22
CA VAL A 173 -23.34 -2.34 6.24
C VAL A 173 -24.65 -2.23 7.01
N LEU A 174 -25.08 -1.00 7.33
CA LEU A 174 -26.23 -0.74 8.21
C LEU A 174 -27.49 -0.30 7.46
N GLY A 175 -27.38 0.01 6.16
CA GLY A 175 -28.47 0.61 5.39
C GLY A 175 -28.95 1.94 6.00
N ASP A 176 -30.25 2.21 5.91
CA ASP A 176 -30.89 3.40 6.48
C ASP A 176 -30.75 3.51 8.02
N THR A 177 -30.39 2.41 8.69
CA THR A 177 -30.20 2.34 10.15
C THR A 177 -28.98 3.11 10.64
N TYR A 178 -28.02 3.44 9.76
CA TYR A 178 -26.80 4.16 10.15
C TYR A 178 -27.05 5.52 10.81
N ASN A 179 -28.15 6.20 10.45
CA ASN A 179 -28.53 7.49 11.03
C ASN A 179 -29.44 7.37 12.27
N ILE A 180 -29.74 6.15 12.73
CA ILE A 180 -30.62 5.90 13.87
C ILE A 180 -29.76 5.57 15.10
N PRO A 181 -29.88 6.29 16.23
CA PRO A 181 -29.23 5.90 17.48
C PRO A 181 -29.63 4.47 17.86
N LEU A 182 -28.64 3.59 18.07
CA LEU A 182 -28.86 2.19 18.42
C LEU A 182 -29.54 2.02 19.79
N ASP A 183 -29.44 3.03 20.68
CA ASP A 183 -30.15 3.11 21.96
C ASP A 183 -30.88 4.47 22.09
N PRO A 184 -32.22 4.49 22.26
CA PRO A 184 -33.00 5.72 22.49
C PRO A 184 -32.64 6.48 23.77
N ARG A 185 -31.84 5.89 24.68
CA ARG A 185 -31.39 6.52 25.93
C ARG A 185 -30.07 7.27 25.80
N GLU A 186 -29.37 7.13 24.69
CA GLU A 186 -28.16 7.89 24.44
C GLU A 186 -28.50 9.35 24.12
N THR A 187 -27.91 10.29 24.86
CA THR A 187 -27.99 11.70 24.50
C THR A 187 -27.38 11.91 23.10
N SER A 188 -27.82 12.94 22.38
CA SER A 188 -27.38 13.22 21.01
C SER A 188 -25.84 13.27 20.86
N SER A 189 -25.11 13.61 21.91
CA SER A 189 -23.64 13.61 21.96
C SER A 189 -22.98 12.22 22.01
N SER A 190 -23.59 11.21 22.63
CA SER A 190 -23.01 9.86 22.73
C SER A 190 -23.26 9.04 21.46
N ALA A 191 -24.44 9.17 20.85
CA ALA A 191 -24.77 8.48 19.60
C ALA A 191 -23.89 8.93 18.42
N THR A 192 -23.56 10.22 18.34
CA THR A 192 -22.65 10.77 17.32
C THR A 192 -21.21 10.29 17.51
N SER A 193 -20.76 10.13 18.76
CA SER A 193 -19.43 9.60 19.07
C SER A 193 -19.30 8.13 18.68
N TYR A 194 -20.34 7.33 18.96
CA TYR A 194 -20.37 5.90 18.61
C TYR A 194 -20.36 5.69 17.09
N SER A 195 -21.17 6.43 16.34
CA SER A 195 -21.22 6.36 14.87
C SER A 195 -19.88 6.75 14.22
N SER A 196 -19.21 7.76 14.76
CA SER A 196 -17.86 8.17 14.32
C SER A 196 -16.81 7.06 14.58
N GLU A 197 -16.81 6.46 15.77
CA GLU A 197 -15.89 5.36 16.10
C GLU A 197 -16.14 4.12 15.23
N PHE A 198 -17.41 3.76 15.00
CA PHE A 198 -17.78 2.65 14.12
C PHE A 198 -17.28 2.86 12.69
N SER A 199 -17.50 4.05 12.14
CA SER A 199 -17.07 4.42 10.79
C SER A 199 -15.54 4.39 10.65
N LYS A 200 -14.83 4.87 11.67
CA LYS A 200 -13.37 4.81 11.75
C LYS A 200 -12.85 3.37 11.79
N ARG A 201 -13.52 2.47 12.53
CA ARG A 201 -13.17 1.04 12.57
C ARG A 201 -13.43 0.34 11.23
N LEU A 202 -14.50 0.68 10.52
CA LEU A 202 -14.77 0.15 9.18
C LEU A 202 -13.71 0.61 8.17
N LEU A 203 -13.34 1.90 8.20
CA LEU A 203 -12.25 2.40 7.36
C LEU A 203 -10.93 1.69 7.66
N SER A 204 -10.57 1.53 8.94
CA SER A 204 -9.40 0.74 9.35
C SER A 204 -9.45 -0.68 8.81
N THR A 205 -10.61 -1.33 8.90
CA THR A 205 -10.82 -2.70 8.39
C THR A 205 -10.62 -2.77 6.88
N TYR A 206 -11.13 -1.79 6.14
CA TYR A 206 -10.93 -1.68 4.70
C TYR A 206 -9.45 -1.49 4.33
N ILE A 207 -8.74 -0.56 5.00
CA ILE A 207 -7.31 -0.32 4.76
C ILE A 207 -6.51 -1.61 5.04
N CYS A 208 -6.80 -2.30 6.15
CA CYS A 208 -6.17 -3.58 6.48
C CYS A 208 -6.46 -4.67 5.43
N LYS A 209 -7.69 -4.72 4.88
CA LYS A 209 -8.06 -5.63 3.79
C LYS A 209 -7.22 -5.37 2.53
N VAL A 210 -7.08 -4.10 2.14
CA VAL A 210 -6.24 -3.71 0.99
C VAL A 210 -4.78 -4.11 1.20
N LEU A 211 -4.20 -3.79 2.36
CA LEU A 211 -2.82 -4.15 2.69
C LEU A 211 -2.61 -5.67 2.74
N GLY A 212 -3.55 -6.41 3.31
CA GLY A 212 -3.52 -7.88 3.34
C GLY A 212 -3.62 -8.50 1.94
N ASN A 213 -4.51 -7.98 1.09
CA ASN A 213 -4.61 -8.39 -0.32
C ASN A 213 -3.31 -8.12 -1.07
N LEU A 214 -2.71 -6.94 -0.86
CA LEU A 214 -1.42 -6.57 -1.46
C LEU A 214 -0.31 -7.53 -1.01
N GLN A 215 -0.22 -7.81 0.30
CA GLN A 215 0.79 -8.72 0.85
C GLN A 215 0.65 -10.14 0.27
N LEU A 216 -0.58 -10.67 0.21
CA LEU A 216 -0.84 -11.99 -0.38
C LEU A 216 -0.51 -12.03 -1.87
N ASN A 217 -0.84 -10.97 -2.61
CA ASN A 217 -0.52 -10.88 -4.03
C ASN A 217 0.99 -10.81 -4.27
N LEU A 218 1.72 -10.01 -3.48
CA LEU A 218 3.19 -9.93 -3.51
C LEU A 218 3.86 -11.28 -3.21
N LEU A 219 3.30 -12.06 -2.27
CA LEU A 219 3.78 -13.42 -1.98
C LEU A 219 3.57 -14.40 -3.14
N SER A 220 2.51 -14.24 -3.95
CA SER A 220 2.33 -15.02 -5.17
C SER A 220 3.33 -14.58 -6.23
N LYS A 221 3.45 -13.27 -6.47
CA LYS A 221 4.40 -12.65 -7.41
C LYS A 221 5.86 -13.02 -7.12
N SER A 222 6.26 -13.09 -5.85
CA SER A 222 7.64 -13.45 -5.50
C SER A 222 8.04 -14.86 -5.95
N LYS A 223 7.07 -15.76 -6.19
CA LYS A 223 7.32 -17.14 -6.64
C LYS A 223 7.65 -17.22 -8.14
N VAL A 224 7.53 -16.13 -8.88
CA VAL A 224 7.87 -16.05 -10.31
C VAL A 224 9.39 -16.08 -10.51
N TYR A 225 10.17 -15.55 -9.56
CA TYR A 225 11.62 -15.59 -9.65
C TYR A 225 12.14 -17.00 -9.40
N GLU A 226 13.08 -17.45 -10.24
CA GLU A 226 13.75 -18.73 -10.09
C GLU A 226 14.68 -18.76 -8.86
N ASP A 227 15.38 -17.65 -8.59
CA ASP A 227 16.28 -17.52 -7.44
C ASP A 227 15.49 -17.11 -6.18
N PRO A 228 15.43 -17.97 -5.14
CA PRO A 228 14.71 -17.66 -3.91
C PRO A 228 15.25 -16.43 -3.16
N ALA A 229 16.52 -16.07 -3.37
CA ALA A 229 17.09 -14.87 -2.76
C ALA A 229 16.65 -13.60 -3.48
N LEU A 230 16.40 -13.65 -4.79
CA LEU A 230 15.77 -12.55 -5.51
C LEU A 230 14.30 -12.38 -5.08
N SER A 231 13.57 -13.48 -4.89
CA SER A 231 12.22 -13.46 -4.29
C SER A 231 12.23 -12.76 -2.92
N ALA A 232 13.23 -13.05 -2.08
CA ALA A 232 13.38 -12.44 -0.77
C ALA A 232 13.69 -10.94 -0.85
N ILE A 233 14.58 -10.52 -1.76
CA ILE A 233 14.88 -9.10 -2.00
C ILE A 233 13.63 -8.35 -2.48
N PHE A 234 12.86 -8.94 -3.40
CA PHE A 234 11.60 -8.37 -3.86
C PHE A 234 10.61 -8.15 -2.71
N LEU A 235 10.37 -9.18 -1.89
CA LEU A 235 9.47 -9.05 -0.74
C LEU A 235 10.00 -8.04 0.29
N HIS A 236 11.31 -8.04 0.56
CA HIS A 236 11.97 -7.07 1.43
C HIS A 236 11.69 -5.63 0.96
N ASN A 237 11.93 -5.35 -0.33
CA ASN A 237 11.77 -4.01 -0.89
C ASN A 237 10.34 -3.51 -0.78
N ASN A 238 9.36 -4.36 -1.14
CA ASN A 238 7.95 -3.98 -1.10
C ASN A 238 7.44 -3.84 0.34
N TYR A 239 7.82 -4.72 1.26
CA TYR A 239 7.42 -4.60 2.68
C TYR A 239 8.06 -3.39 3.35
N ASN A 240 9.33 -3.10 3.08
CA ASN A 240 9.98 -1.88 3.59
C ASN A 240 9.31 -0.62 3.02
N TYR A 241 8.95 -0.61 1.73
CA TYR A 241 8.22 0.50 1.12
C TYR A 241 6.86 0.73 1.80
N ILE A 242 6.07 -0.34 1.98
CA ILE A 242 4.78 -0.29 2.66
C ILE A 242 4.94 0.25 4.09
N LEU A 243 5.86 -0.34 4.87
CA LEU A 243 6.11 0.08 6.25
C LEU A 243 6.53 1.55 6.35
N LYS A 244 7.50 1.99 5.54
CA LYS A 244 7.93 3.40 5.53
C LYS A 244 6.81 4.34 5.11
N ALA A 245 5.93 3.94 4.19
CA ALA A 245 4.79 4.76 3.79
C ALA A 245 3.71 4.86 4.88
N LEU A 246 3.47 3.77 5.60
CA LEU A 246 2.60 3.74 6.79
C LEU A 246 3.14 4.69 7.87
N GLU A 247 4.44 4.60 8.20
CA GLU A 247 5.09 5.43 9.22
C GLU A 247 5.15 6.92 8.87
N LYS A 248 5.22 7.25 7.57
CA LYS A 248 5.25 8.65 7.09
C LYS A 248 3.89 9.33 7.06
N SER A 249 2.80 8.60 7.31
CA SER A 249 1.44 9.11 7.18
C SER A 249 0.57 8.69 8.36
N GLU A 250 -0.64 9.25 8.46
CA GLU A 250 -1.62 8.84 9.47
C GLU A 250 -2.20 7.44 9.24
N LEU A 251 -1.82 6.77 8.13
CA LEU A 251 -2.22 5.40 7.83
C LEU A 251 -1.85 4.45 8.96
N ILE A 252 -0.68 4.60 9.60
CA ILE A 252 -0.29 3.72 10.69
C ILE A 252 -1.26 3.82 11.88
N GLN A 253 -1.76 5.02 12.18
CA GLN A 253 -2.71 5.25 13.25
C GLN A 253 -4.08 4.67 12.92
N LEU A 254 -4.52 4.79 11.66
CA LEU A 254 -5.74 4.15 11.19
C LEU A 254 -5.64 2.64 11.26
N VAL A 255 -4.58 2.04 10.71
CA VAL A 255 -4.37 0.58 10.76
C VAL A 255 -4.34 0.08 12.20
N ALA A 256 -3.74 0.82 13.13
CA ALA A 256 -3.67 0.45 14.55
C ALA A 256 -5.04 0.40 15.25
N VAL A 257 -6.11 0.98 14.67
CA VAL A 257 -7.47 0.90 15.21
C VAL A 257 -7.95 -0.55 15.26
N THR A 258 -7.66 -1.35 14.22
CA THR A 258 -8.03 -2.78 14.17
C THR A 258 -6.83 -3.72 14.30
N GLN A 259 -5.62 -3.30 13.88
CA GLN A 259 -4.44 -4.14 13.83
C GLN A 259 -3.25 -3.51 14.57
N LYS A 260 -3.26 -3.59 15.91
CA LYS A 260 -2.26 -2.95 16.79
C LYS A 260 -0.82 -3.42 16.56
N THR A 261 -0.61 -4.64 16.08
CA THR A 261 0.73 -5.22 15.88
C THR A 261 1.23 -5.12 14.43
N ALA A 262 0.50 -4.44 13.54
CA ALA A 262 0.82 -4.38 12.12
C ALA A 262 2.27 -3.93 11.85
N GLU A 263 2.72 -2.87 12.52
CA GLU A 263 4.09 -2.35 12.40
C GLU A 263 5.13 -3.42 12.76
N CYS A 264 4.94 -4.07 13.91
CA CYS A 264 5.83 -5.13 14.40
C CYS A 264 5.87 -6.31 13.41
N SER A 265 4.71 -6.73 12.90
CA SER A 265 4.62 -7.82 11.91
C SER A 265 5.34 -7.48 10.61
N TYR A 266 5.24 -6.25 10.09
CA TYR A 266 6.02 -5.84 8.91
C TYR A 266 7.52 -5.88 9.19
N ARG A 267 7.98 -5.37 10.34
CA ARG A 267 9.41 -5.43 10.73
C ARG A 267 9.91 -6.87 10.82
N GLU A 268 9.15 -7.78 11.42
CA GLU A 268 9.47 -9.21 11.50
C GLU A 268 9.55 -9.85 10.10
N HIS A 269 8.60 -9.54 9.21
CA HIS A 269 8.62 -10.04 7.84
C HIS A 269 9.83 -9.53 7.06
N ILE A 270 10.18 -8.25 7.18
CA ILE A 270 11.36 -7.65 6.56
C ILE A 270 12.64 -8.37 7.03
N GLU A 271 12.80 -8.53 8.34
CA GLU A 271 13.93 -9.23 8.93
C GLU A 271 14.01 -10.70 8.45
N GLN A 272 12.86 -11.37 8.33
CA GLN A 272 12.80 -12.73 7.80
C GLN A 272 13.24 -12.80 6.33
N GLN A 273 12.92 -11.79 5.51
CA GLN A 273 13.39 -11.74 4.12
C GLN A 273 14.90 -11.49 4.04
N ILE A 274 15.46 -10.64 4.90
CA ILE A 274 16.91 -10.43 5.00
C ILE A 274 17.62 -11.75 5.32
N LYS A 275 17.11 -12.52 6.29
CA LYS A 275 17.65 -13.85 6.62
C LYS A 275 17.54 -14.84 5.45
N THR A 276 16.44 -14.82 4.70
CA THR A 276 16.29 -15.67 3.52
C THR A 276 17.30 -15.30 2.43
N TYR A 277 17.50 -14.01 2.16
CA TYR A 277 18.53 -13.53 1.26
C TYR A 277 19.94 -13.96 1.68
N GLN A 278 20.28 -13.81 2.96
CA GLN A 278 21.60 -14.19 3.51
C GLN A 278 21.93 -15.67 3.31
N ARG A 279 20.93 -16.56 3.24
CA ARG A 279 21.16 -17.99 2.94
C ARG A 279 21.77 -18.22 1.56
N SER A 280 21.60 -17.31 0.60
CA SER A 280 22.24 -17.40 -0.72
C SER A 280 23.77 -17.39 -0.62
N TRP A 281 24.33 -16.85 0.45
CA TRP A 281 25.77 -16.78 0.68
C TRP A 281 26.35 -18.04 1.29
N LEU A 282 25.52 -18.95 1.80
CA LEU A 282 25.97 -20.25 2.31
C LEU A 282 26.68 -21.07 1.22
N LYS A 283 26.24 -20.95 -0.04
CA LYS A 283 26.91 -21.60 -1.19
C LYS A 283 28.38 -21.16 -1.36
N VAL A 284 28.73 -19.98 -0.85
CA VAL A 284 30.09 -19.42 -0.88
C VAL A 284 30.82 -19.71 0.43
N THR A 285 30.19 -19.43 1.56
CA THR A 285 30.84 -19.56 2.88
C THR A 285 31.00 -21.01 3.34
N ASP A 286 30.17 -21.96 2.89
CA ASP A 286 30.34 -23.37 3.26
C ASP A 286 31.66 -23.98 2.71
N TYR A 287 32.24 -23.43 1.63
CA TYR A 287 33.56 -23.88 1.17
C TYR A 287 34.67 -23.62 2.20
N ILE A 288 34.50 -22.59 3.04
CA ILE A 288 35.54 -22.09 3.95
C ILE A 288 35.13 -22.14 5.43
N ALA A 289 33.91 -22.59 5.73
CA ALA A 289 33.42 -22.78 7.09
C ALA A 289 34.24 -23.83 7.84
N GLU A 290 34.53 -23.58 9.13
CA GLU A 290 35.42 -24.41 9.96
C GLU A 290 35.06 -25.90 9.98
N LYS A 291 33.77 -26.21 10.05
CA LYS A 291 33.22 -27.58 10.01
C LYS A 291 33.69 -28.38 8.80
N ASN A 292 34.06 -27.69 7.71
CA ASN A 292 34.47 -28.27 6.46
C ASN A 292 36.00 -28.18 6.22
N LEU A 293 36.76 -27.71 7.21
CA LEU A 293 38.20 -27.52 7.09
C LEU A 293 38.98 -28.73 7.64
N PRO A 294 40.08 -29.15 6.99
CA PRO A 294 40.93 -30.19 7.53
C PRO A 294 41.63 -29.69 8.80
N VAL A 295 41.52 -30.47 9.89
CA VAL A 295 42.33 -30.27 11.09
C VAL A 295 43.76 -30.68 10.76
N PHE A 296 44.69 -29.74 10.79
CA PHE A 296 46.12 -30.02 10.65
C PHE A 296 46.87 -29.51 11.88
N GLN A 297 47.88 -30.27 12.31
CA GLN A 297 48.76 -29.89 13.40
C GLN A 297 49.86 -28.96 12.87
N PRO A 298 50.10 -27.79 13.51
CA PRO A 298 51.21 -26.92 13.16
C PRO A 298 52.55 -27.68 13.21
N GLY A 299 53.37 -27.56 12.17
CA GLY A 299 54.71 -28.19 12.12
C GLY A 299 54.79 -29.54 11.40
N VAL A 300 53.68 -30.17 11.04
CA VAL A 300 53.66 -31.41 10.22
C VAL A 300 53.52 -31.06 8.74
N LYS A 301 54.32 -31.70 7.87
CA LYS A 301 54.22 -31.51 6.42
C LYS A 301 52.84 -31.96 5.93
N LEU A 302 52.16 -31.11 5.15
CA LEU A 302 50.87 -31.44 4.57
C LEU A 302 50.97 -32.62 3.60
N ARG A 303 50.03 -33.56 3.73
CA ARG A 303 49.80 -34.65 2.77
C ARG A 303 49.24 -34.08 1.45
N ASP A 304 49.46 -34.77 0.34
CA ASP A 304 48.94 -34.34 -0.97
C ASP A 304 47.42 -34.11 -0.95
N LYS A 305 46.67 -34.98 -0.25
CA LYS A 305 45.22 -34.86 -0.09
C LYS A 305 44.80 -33.57 0.64
N GLU A 306 45.55 -33.15 1.66
CA GLU A 306 45.27 -31.92 2.41
C GLU A 306 45.57 -30.68 1.56
N ARG A 307 46.68 -30.71 0.82
CA ARG A 307 47.04 -29.64 -0.12
C ARG A 307 45.98 -29.48 -1.21
N GLN A 308 45.49 -30.60 -1.74
CA GLN A 308 44.43 -30.61 -2.75
C GLN A 308 43.11 -30.08 -2.19
N MET A 309 42.73 -30.45 -0.97
CA MET A 309 41.53 -29.94 -0.32
C MET A 309 41.59 -28.41 -0.11
N ILE A 310 42.73 -27.86 0.33
CA ILE A 310 42.90 -26.41 0.50
C ILE A 310 42.71 -25.68 -0.85
N LYS A 311 43.31 -26.21 -1.92
CA LYS A 311 43.16 -25.68 -3.29
C LYS A 311 41.70 -25.67 -3.74
N GLU A 312 40.98 -26.76 -3.49
CA GLU A 312 39.56 -26.90 -3.84
C GLU A 312 38.69 -25.90 -3.06
N ARG A 313 38.98 -25.66 -1.77
CA ARG A 313 38.23 -24.67 -0.96
C ARG A 313 38.44 -23.25 -1.45
N PHE A 314 39.69 -22.85 -1.70
CA PHE A 314 39.98 -21.54 -2.30
C PHE A 314 39.29 -21.38 -3.66
N LYS A 315 39.38 -22.41 -4.52
CA LYS A 315 38.74 -22.37 -5.84
C LYS A 315 37.22 -22.24 -5.71
N GLY A 316 36.57 -23.08 -4.90
CA GLY A 316 35.13 -23.06 -4.70
C GLY A 316 34.62 -21.73 -4.12
N PHE A 317 35.35 -21.15 -3.16
CA PHE A 317 35.05 -19.81 -2.66
C PHE A 317 35.17 -18.74 -3.74
N ASN A 318 36.27 -18.72 -4.49
CA ASN A 318 36.49 -17.72 -5.53
C ASN A 318 35.42 -17.80 -6.63
N ASP A 319 35.17 -19.00 -7.16
CA ASP A 319 34.22 -19.22 -8.23
C ASP A 319 32.78 -18.88 -7.76
N GLY A 320 32.42 -19.29 -6.53
CA GLY A 320 31.12 -18.97 -5.95
C GLY A 320 30.91 -17.49 -5.64
N LEU A 321 31.95 -16.79 -5.15
CA LEU A 321 31.92 -15.35 -4.91
C LEU A 321 31.76 -14.58 -6.23
N GLU A 322 32.54 -14.92 -7.25
CA GLU A 322 32.49 -14.29 -8.58
C GLU A 322 31.12 -14.48 -9.23
N GLU A 323 30.56 -15.70 -9.18
CA GLU A 323 29.23 -16.01 -9.70
C GLU A 323 28.13 -15.25 -8.95
N LEU A 324 28.14 -15.30 -7.62
CA LEU A 324 27.15 -14.59 -6.79
C LEU A 324 27.19 -13.10 -7.07
N CYS A 325 28.37 -12.49 -7.04
CA CYS A 325 28.52 -11.06 -7.32
C CYS A 325 28.07 -10.70 -8.73
N LYS A 326 28.34 -11.55 -9.73
CA LYS A 326 27.87 -11.33 -11.10
C LYS A 326 26.35 -11.31 -11.21
N ILE A 327 25.67 -12.25 -10.54
CA ILE A 327 24.20 -12.36 -10.55
C ILE A 327 23.57 -11.21 -9.77
N GLN A 328 23.98 -11.01 -8.51
CA GLN A 328 23.32 -10.09 -7.59
C GLN A 328 23.63 -8.61 -7.87
N LYS A 329 24.63 -8.31 -8.70
CA LYS A 329 24.89 -6.94 -9.15
C LYS A 329 23.72 -6.35 -9.95
N ALA A 330 22.90 -7.19 -10.59
CA ALA A 330 21.72 -6.76 -11.33
C ALA A 330 20.48 -6.54 -10.45
N TRP A 331 20.55 -6.85 -9.15
CA TRP A 331 19.43 -6.72 -8.23
C TRP A 331 19.40 -5.32 -7.62
N ALA A 332 18.23 -4.86 -7.18
CA ALA A 332 18.05 -3.53 -6.62
C ALA A 332 17.57 -3.57 -5.18
N ILE A 333 18.10 -2.67 -4.35
CA ILE A 333 17.52 -2.30 -3.05
C ILE A 333 17.42 -0.77 -3.05
N PRO A 334 16.25 -0.20 -3.37
CA PRO A 334 16.10 1.23 -3.60
C PRO A 334 16.26 2.06 -2.31
N ASP A 335 15.95 1.46 -1.16
CA ASP A 335 16.15 2.10 0.14
C ASP A 335 17.62 2.04 0.56
N THR A 336 18.29 3.19 0.55
CA THR A 336 19.73 3.27 0.80
C THR A 336 20.12 2.81 2.21
N GLU A 337 19.28 3.10 3.21
CA GLU A 337 19.53 2.71 4.59
C GLU A 337 19.47 1.17 4.76
N GLN A 338 18.44 0.54 4.18
CA GLN A 338 18.34 -0.92 4.17
C GLN A 338 19.47 -1.57 3.37
N ARG A 339 19.78 -1.02 2.19
CA ARG A 339 20.86 -1.50 1.35
C ARG A 339 22.19 -1.50 2.09
N ASP A 340 22.53 -0.40 2.75
CA ASP A 340 23.79 -0.25 3.46
C ASP A 340 23.85 -1.18 4.68
N LYS A 341 22.74 -1.35 5.41
CA LYS A 341 22.63 -2.32 6.51
C LYS A 341 22.83 -3.76 6.04
N ILE A 342 22.18 -4.16 4.94
CA ILE A 342 22.29 -5.51 4.36
C ILE A 342 23.72 -5.76 3.87
N ARG A 343 24.32 -4.79 3.15
CA ARG A 343 25.72 -4.86 2.71
C ARG A 343 26.67 -5.00 3.90
N GLN A 344 26.50 -4.19 4.94
CA GLN A 344 27.35 -4.23 6.12
C GLN A 344 27.28 -5.58 6.85
N ALA A 345 26.06 -6.10 7.07
CA ALA A 345 25.86 -7.40 7.70
C ALA A 345 26.52 -8.52 6.89
N GLN A 346 26.33 -8.49 5.57
CA GLN A 346 26.91 -9.48 4.66
C GLN A 346 28.43 -9.39 4.60
N LYS A 347 28.97 -8.17 4.54
CA LYS A 347 30.41 -7.88 4.55
C LYS A 347 31.05 -8.37 5.84
N HIS A 348 30.43 -8.12 6.99
CA HIS A 348 30.93 -8.61 8.28
C HIS A 348 31.05 -10.15 8.29
N MET A 349 29.95 -10.85 7.98
CA MET A 349 29.90 -12.32 7.99
C MET A 349 30.94 -12.95 7.05
N VAL A 350 31.06 -12.44 5.82
CA VAL A 350 31.99 -13.00 4.82
C VAL A 350 33.44 -12.65 5.16
N LYS A 351 33.73 -11.41 5.59
CA LYS A 351 35.10 -11.01 5.96
C LYS A 351 35.61 -11.80 7.15
N GLU A 352 34.77 -12.08 8.14
CA GLU A 352 35.16 -12.88 9.30
C GLU A 352 35.51 -14.32 8.87
N THR A 353 34.60 -14.98 8.15
CA THR A 353 34.79 -16.37 7.71
C THR A 353 35.99 -16.50 6.76
N TYR A 354 36.11 -15.61 5.78
CA TYR A 354 37.22 -15.61 4.82
C TYR A 354 38.54 -15.20 5.46
N GLY A 355 38.53 -14.22 6.36
CA GLY A 355 39.72 -13.78 7.08
C GLY A 355 40.32 -14.88 7.95
N ALA A 356 39.48 -15.61 8.70
CA ALA A 356 39.90 -16.76 9.49
C ALA A 356 40.50 -17.88 8.60
N PHE A 357 39.82 -18.20 7.50
CA PHE A 357 40.30 -19.17 6.52
C PHE A 357 41.63 -18.76 5.88
N LEU A 358 41.75 -17.51 5.44
CA LEU A 358 42.95 -16.98 4.81
C LEU A 358 44.13 -16.96 5.79
N HIS A 359 43.92 -16.48 7.01
CA HIS A 359 44.96 -16.45 8.05
C HIS A 359 45.48 -17.87 8.34
N ARG A 360 44.58 -18.87 8.41
CA ARG A 360 44.94 -20.25 8.71
C ARG A 360 45.76 -20.93 7.62
N TYR A 361 45.51 -20.64 6.34
CA TYR A 361 46.12 -21.38 5.22
C TYR A 361 47.11 -20.57 4.37
N SER A 362 47.19 -19.24 4.52
CA SER A 362 48.06 -18.38 3.70
C SER A 362 49.55 -18.65 3.89
N SER A 363 49.99 -18.97 5.11
CA SER A 363 51.38 -19.27 5.43
C SER A 363 51.76 -20.75 5.18
N VAL A 364 50.78 -21.59 4.85
CA VAL A 364 50.98 -23.04 4.71
C VAL A 364 51.41 -23.36 3.27
N PRO A 365 52.48 -24.14 3.02
CA PRO A 365 53.00 -24.39 1.69
C PRO A 365 52.17 -25.46 0.94
N PHE A 366 50.92 -25.13 0.58
CA PHE A 366 50.00 -26.06 -0.09
C PHE A 366 50.16 -26.09 -1.63
N THR A 367 50.82 -25.10 -2.22
CA THR A 367 50.99 -24.95 -3.67
C THR A 367 52.29 -24.22 -4.00
N LYS A 368 52.82 -24.44 -5.22
CA LYS A 368 53.93 -23.65 -5.78
C LYS A 368 53.46 -22.33 -6.40
N ASN A 369 52.16 -22.20 -6.70
CA ASN A 369 51.56 -21.03 -7.34
C ASN A 369 50.43 -20.47 -6.45
N PRO A 370 50.73 -19.71 -5.37
CA PRO A 370 49.72 -19.21 -4.44
C PRO A 370 48.69 -18.28 -5.08
N GLU A 371 49.13 -17.40 -5.98
CA GLU A 371 48.30 -16.38 -6.65
C GLU A 371 47.14 -16.98 -7.47
N LYS A 372 47.29 -18.24 -7.91
CA LYS A 372 46.21 -18.97 -8.61
C LYS A 372 45.01 -19.27 -7.70
N TYR A 373 45.24 -19.40 -6.39
CA TYR A 373 44.24 -19.83 -5.42
C TYR A 373 43.85 -18.70 -4.45
N ILE A 374 44.83 -17.94 -3.97
CA ILE A 374 44.60 -16.76 -3.12
C ILE A 374 44.46 -15.55 -4.04
N LYS A 375 43.28 -15.42 -4.67
CA LYS A 375 42.99 -14.32 -5.62
C LYS A 375 42.67 -12.99 -4.94
N TYR A 376 42.05 -13.03 -3.77
CA TYR A 376 41.45 -11.87 -3.11
C TYR A 376 42.05 -11.61 -1.74
N ARG A 377 42.21 -10.34 -1.39
CA ARG A 377 42.42 -9.89 0.00
C ARG A 377 41.08 -9.75 0.71
N VAL A 378 41.08 -9.82 2.04
CA VAL A 378 39.87 -9.66 2.86
C VAL A 378 39.15 -8.34 2.58
N GLU A 379 39.90 -7.25 2.35
CA GLU A 379 39.31 -5.96 1.97
C GLU A 379 38.68 -5.99 0.58
N GLN A 380 39.33 -6.63 -0.41
CA GLN A 380 38.78 -6.73 -1.77
C GLN A 380 37.47 -7.50 -1.81
N VAL A 381 37.31 -8.54 -0.98
CA VAL A 381 36.02 -9.25 -0.83
C VAL A 381 34.96 -8.31 -0.27
N GLY A 382 35.33 -7.46 0.69
CA GLY A 382 34.45 -6.42 1.21
C GLY A 382 34.02 -5.41 0.14
N ASP A 383 34.96 -4.93 -0.66
CA ASP A 383 34.70 -3.98 -1.75
C ASP A 383 33.78 -4.57 -2.84
N MET A 384 33.87 -5.89 -3.08
CA MET A 384 32.96 -6.58 -4.00
C MET A 384 31.52 -6.60 -3.47
N ILE A 385 31.34 -6.77 -2.15
CA ILE A 385 30.02 -6.75 -1.50
C ILE A 385 29.43 -5.33 -1.53
N ASP A 386 30.26 -4.30 -1.31
CA ASP A 386 29.80 -2.91 -1.31
C ASP A 386 29.24 -2.47 -2.68
N ARG A 387 29.64 -3.14 -3.78
CA ARG A 387 29.17 -2.87 -5.15
C ARG A 387 27.86 -3.60 -5.53
N LEU A 388 27.32 -4.45 -4.66
CA LEU A 388 26.05 -5.16 -4.91
C LEU A 388 24.88 -4.23 -4.68
N PHE A 389 23.84 -4.25 -5.50
CA PHE A 389 22.65 -3.38 -5.35
C PHE A 389 22.86 -1.89 -5.66
N ASP A 390 23.95 -1.53 -6.35
CA ASP A 390 24.13 -0.16 -6.85
C ASP A 390 23.23 0.07 -8.07
N THR A 391 22.39 1.10 -8.01
CA THR A 391 21.50 1.53 -9.11
C THR A 391 22.24 2.29 -10.23
N SER A 392 23.58 2.33 -10.19
CA SER A 392 24.45 3.10 -11.09
C SER A 392 25.18 2.24 -12.14
N ALA A 393 24.77 1.00 -12.35
CA ALA A 393 25.41 0.06 -13.28
C ALA A 393 24.62 -0.13 -14.57
#